data_AF-A0A7S1XGU7-F1
#
_entry.id   AF-A0A7S1XGU7-F1
#
_cell.length_a   1.000
_cell.length_b   1.000
_cell.length_c   1.000
_cell.angle_alpha   90.00
_cell.angle_beta   90.00
_cell.angle_gamma   90.00
#
_symmetry.space_group_name_H-M   'P 1'
#
loop_
_entity.id
_entity.type
_entity.pdbx_description
1 polymer ?
#
loop_
_entity_poly.entity_id
_entity_poly.type
_entity_poly.pdbx_seq_one_letter_code
_entity_poly.pdbx_strand_id
1 'polypeptide(L)'
;AGGAGRALAFGAVARGCAKLVVMNRTQQRAAQLVDELRAARSTSGNPLELVPATMRDPAVVDAENAAGISDEDQQTAADLDGVTIVINSTSVGMSGPQVEQTPLAARWLQPGMAVLDAVYSPLETRLLREARA
;
A
#
# COMPACT_ATOMS: atom_id res chain seq x y z
N ALA A 1 2.51 -8.37 0.37
CA ALA A 1 3.14 -9.20 1.44
C ALA A 1 4.08 -10.30 0.90
N GLY A 2 4.95 -10.01 -0.07
CA GLY A 2 6.07 -10.91 -0.46
C GLY A 2 7.31 -10.67 0.40
N GLY A 3 8.44 -11.31 0.10
CA GLY A 3 9.68 -11.20 0.91
C GLY A 3 10.12 -9.76 1.19
N ALA A 4 10.21 -8.91 0.16
CA ALA A 4 10.54 -7.50 0.30
C ALA A 4 9.51 -6.73 1.14
N GLY A 5 8.21 -6.90 0.84
CA GLY A 5 7.14 -6.24 1.59
C GLY A 5 7.09 -6.64 3.07
N ARG A 6 7.42 -7.89 3.40
CA ARG A 6 7.55 -8.36 4.79
C ARG A 6 8.72 -7.66 5.49
N ALA A 7 9.89 -7.62 4.87
CA ALA A 7 11.05 -6.94 5.44
C ALA A 7 10.78 -5.46 5.70
N LEU A 8 10.10 -4.77 4.77
CA LEU A 8 9.67 -3.38 4.94
C LEU A 8 8.69 -3.23 6.11
N ALA A 9 7.68 -4.10 6.20
CA ALA A 9 6.68 -4.07 7.27
C ALA A 9 7.29 -4.26 8.66
N PHE A 10 8.11 -5.30 8.85
CA PHE A 10 8.83 -5.53 10.12
C PHE A 10 9.79 -4.37 10.44
N GLY A 11 10.48 -3.85 9.42
CA GLY A 11 11.39 -2.72 9.58
C GLY A 11 10.69 -1.41 9.96
N ALA A 12 9.47 -1.16 9.48
CA ALA A 12 8.65 -0.02 9.84
C ALA A 12 8.16 -0.12 11.29
N VAL A 13 7.65 -1.30 11.67
CA VAL A 13 7.20 -1.58 13.04
C VAL A 13 8.34 -1.47 14.05
N ALA A 14 9.52 -2.02 13.74
CA ALA A 14 10.69 -1.93 14.61
C ALA A 14 11.20 -0.50 14.80
N ARG A 15 10.94 0.39 13.83
CA ARG A 15 11.27 1.83 13.90
C ARG A 15 10.17 2.66 14.57
N GLY A 16 9.10 2.03 15.04
CA GLY A 16 8.03 2.69 15.78
C GLY A 16 7.05 3.47 14.89
N CYS A 17 6.73 2.97 13.69
CA CYS A 17 5.60 3.54 12.94
C CYS A 17 4.31 3.47 13.78
N ALA A 18 3.45 4.49 13.68
CA ALA A 18 2.20 4.58 14.44
C ALA A 18 1.04 3.86 13.74
N LYS A 19 1.09 3.74 12.42
CA LYS A 19 0.12 3.02 11.58
C LYS A 19 0.87 2.30 10.46
N LEU A 20 0.45 1.08 10.16
CA LEU A 20 0.91 0.34 8.98
C LEU A 20 -0.28 -0.33 8.31
N VAL A 21 -0.52 0.07 7.06
CA VAL A 21 -1.51 -0.54 6.18
C VAL A 21 -0.79 -1.53 5.26
N VAL A 22 -1.19 -2.80 5.31
CA VAL A 22 -0.67 -3.84 4.42
C VAL A 22 -1.70 -4.09 3.33
N MET A 23 -1.52 -3.44 2.19
CA MET A 23 -2.35 -3.69 1.01
C MET A 23 -1.81 -4.89 0.24
N ASN A 24 -2.67 -5.86 -0.06
CA ASN A 24 -2.29 -7.01 -0.87
C ASN A 24 -3.49 -7.52 -1.68
N ARG A 25 -3.25 -8.04 -2.88
CA ARG A 25 -4.31 -8.61 -3.74
C ARG A 25 -5.14 -9.69 -3.05
N THR A 26 -4.51 -10.46 -2.16
CA THR A 26 -5.19 -11.47 -1.32
C THR A 26 -5.29 -10.94 0.10
N GLN A 27 -6.52 -10.72 0.58
CA GLN A 27 -6.82 -10.25 1.94
C GLN A 27 -6.18 -11.16 3.01
N GLN A 28 -6.27 -12.48 2.84
CA GLN A 28 -5.70 -13.46 3.77
C GLN A 28 -4.19 -13.26 3.99
N ARG A 29 -3.43 -12.94 2.94
CA ARG A 29 -1.98 -12.71 3.05
C ARG A 29 -1.64 -11.40 3.77
N ALA A 30 -2.48 -10.37 3.62
CA ALA A 30 -2.33 -9.13 4.38
C ALA A 30 -2.62 -9.37 5.86
N ALA A 31 -3.74 -10.04 6.16
CA ALA A 31 -4.14 -10.41 7.52
C ALA A 31 -3.07 -11.27 8.22
N GLN A 32 -2.55 -12.29 7.54
CA GLN A 32 -1.49 -13.14 8.08
C GLN A 32 -0.23 -12.34 8.45
N LEU A 33 0.24 -11.44 7.58
CA LEU A 33 1.40 -10.60 7.90
C LEU A 33 1.12 -9.69 9.08
N VAL A 34 -0.08 -9.11 9.16
CA VAL A 34 -0.49 -8.28 10.30
C VAL A 34 -0.49 -9.08 11.61
N ASP A 35 -1.01 -10.31 11.62
CA ASP A 35 -1.03 -11.15 12.81
C ASP A 35 0.38 -11.55 13.26
N GLU A 36 1.27 -11.86 12.31
CA GLU A 36 2.67 -12.12 12.61
C GLU A 36 3.38 -10.90 13.21
N LEU A 37 3.08 -9.68 12.70
CA LEU A 37 3.61 -8.44 13.29
C LEU A 37 3.05 -8.20 14.70
N ARG A 38 1.78 -8.52 14.97
CA ARG A 38 1.21 -8.45 16.32
C ARG A 38 1.93 -9.41 17.27
N ALA A 39 2.13 -10.65 16.85
CA ALA A 39 2.78 -11.69 17.65
C ALA A 39 4.26 -11.38 17.94
N ALA A 40 4.96 -10.74 17.01
CA ALA A 40 6.39 -10.42 17.16
C ALA A 40 6.68 -9.18 18.03
N ARG A 41 5.65 -8.39 18.39
CA ARG A 41 5.83 -7.14 19.14
C ARG A 41 5.76 -7.36 20.65
N SER A 42 6.57 -6.60 21.38
CA SER A 42 6.33 -6.35 22.80
C SER A 42 5.12 -5.43 22.97
N THR A 43 4.31 -5.68 24.00
CA THR A 43 3.17 -4.84 24.37
C THR A 43 3.59 -3.51 25.00
N SER A 44 4.85 -3.37 25.43
CA SER A 44 5.41 -2.13 25.96
C SER A 44 5.98 -1.26 24.82
N GLY A 45 5.14 -0.45 24.18
CA GLY A 45 5.58 0.45 23.11
C GLY A 45 4.54 1.46 22.71
N ASN A 46 4.92 2.35 21.77
CA ASN A 46 3.98 3.30 21.18
C ASN A 46 2.77 2.56 20.58
N PRO A 47 1.56 3.16 20.65
CA PRO A 47 0.40 2.65 19.94
C PRO A 47 0.74 2.43 18.46
N LEU A 48 0.38 1.25 17.95
CA LEU A 48 0.54 0.90 16.55
C LEU A 48 -0.78 0.34 16.06
N GLU A 49 -1.32 0.98 15.03
CA GLU A 49 -2.44 0.48 14.26
C GLU A 49 -1.91 -0.40 13.11
N LEU A 50 -2.40 -1.64 13.03
CA LEU A 50 -2.05 -2.58 11.96
C LEU A 50 -3.31 -2.92 11.17
N VAL A 51 -3.35 -2.50 9.90
CA VAL A 51 -4.53 -2.57 9.05
C VAL A 51 -4.25 -3.50 7.86
N PRO A 52 -4.85 -4.70 7.79
CA PRO A 52 -4.82 -5.51 6.59
C PRO A 52 -5.86 -4.97 5.59
N ALA A 53 -5.43 -4.63 4.38
CA ALA A 53 -6.31 -4.09 3.35
C ALA A 53 -6.18 -4.88 2.04
N THR A 54 -7.26 -4.91 1.27
CA THR A 54 -7.26 -5.54 -0.05
C THR A 54 -6.82 -4.54 -1.10
N MET A 55 -5.82 -4.91 -1.89
CA MET A 55 -5.41 -4.13 -3.06
C MET A 55 -6.41 -4.39 -4.19
N ARG A 56 -7.02 -3.32 -4.73
CA ARG A 56 -7.87 -3.40 -5.94
C ARG A 56 -7.05 -3.90 -7.13
N ASP A 57 -7.73 -4.44 -8.14
CA ASP A 57 -7.06 -4.93 -9.35
C ASP A 57 -6.32 -3.77 -10.05
N PRO A 58 -4.97 -3.81 -10.13
CA PRO A 58 -4.16 -2.77 -10.75
C PRO A 58 -4.52 -2.44 -12.19
N ALA A 59 -5.17 -3.38 -12.90
CA ALA A 59 -5.62 -3.17 -14.28
C ALA A 59 -6.82 -2.22 -14.40
N VAL A 60 -7.60 -2.03 -13.32
CA VAL A 60 -8.86 -1.28 -13.33
C VAL A 60 -9.03 -0.36 -12.12
N VAL A 61 -7.96 -0.01 -11.41
CA VAL A 61 -7.99 0.88 -10.22
C VAL A 61 -8.61 2.25 -10.47
N ASP A 62 -8.62 2.71 -11.73
CA ASP A 62 -9.23 3.99 -12.13
C ASP A 62 -10.69 3.87 -12.60
N ALA A 63 -11.21 2.66 -12.77
CA ALA A 63 -12.42 2.38 -13.54
C ALA A 63 -13.76 2.75 -12.86
N GLU A 64 -13.76 3.63 -11.85
CA GLU A 64 -14.98 4.13 -11.21
C GLU A 64 -14.98 5.66 -11.20
N ASN A 65 -15.40 6.26 -12.30
CA ASN A 65 -15.73 7.68 -12.43
C ASN A 65 -17.11 7.82 -13.08
N ALA A 66 -18.16 7.35 -12.41
CA ALA A 66 -19.54 7.66 -12.83
C ALA A 66 -20.60 7.58 -11.71
N ALA A 67 -20.38 6.84 -10.61
CA ALA A 67 -21.43 6.56 -9.63
C ALA A 67 -20.95 6.64 -8.17
N GLY A 68 -20.77 7.86 -7.64
CA GLY A 68 -20.54 8.08 -6.20
C GLY A 68 -19.25 7.45 -5.65
N ILE A 69 -18.98 7.68 -4.36
CA ILE A 69 -17.92 6.99 -3.61
C ILE A 69 -18.51 5.64 -3.18
N SER A 70 -17.88 4.53 -3.58
CA SER A 70 -18.30 3.18 -3.15
C SER A 70 -17.98 2.94 -1.67
N ASP A 71 -18.65 2.01 -1.00
CA ASP A 71 -18.31 1.60 0.38
C ASP A 71 -16.83 1.17 0.48
N GLU A 72 -16.30 0.53 -0.55
CA GLU A 72 -14.90 0.14 -0.65
C GLU A 72 -13.95 1.34 -0.77
N ASP A 73 -14.33 2.40 -1.50
CA ASP A 73 -13.56 3.64 -1.55
C ASP A 73 -13.59 4.34 -0.19
N GLN A 74 -14.73 4.33 0.51
CA GLN A 74 -14.84 4.90 1.86
C GLN A 74 -13.95 4.16 2.86
N GLN A 75 -13.92 2.83 2.80
CA GLN A 75 -13.01 2.03 3.62
C GLN A 75 -11.54 2.29 3.25
N THR A 76 -11.21 2.37 1.96
CA THR A 76 -9.85 2.67 1.50
C THR A 76 -9.39 4.04 2.00
N ALA A 77 -10.27 5.04 1.95
CA ALA A 77 -9.99 6.37 2.48
C ALA A 77 -9.69 6.34 3.99
N ALA A 78 -10.50 5.60 4.77
CA ALA A 78 -10.28 5.44 6.20
C ALA A 78 -8.98 4.68 6.53
N ASP A 79 -8.69 3.62 5.79
CA ASP A 79 -7.46 2.84 5.93
C ASP A 79 -6.23 3.71 5.66
N LEU A 80 -6.27 4.56 4.62
CA LEU A 80 -5.15 5.41 4.22
C LEU A 80 -5.05 6.74 4.97
N ASP A 81 -6.03 7.07 5.83
CA ASP A 81 -5.98 8.28 6.63
C ASP A 81 -4.71 8.31 7.51
N GLY A 82 -4.02 9.46 7.50
CA GLY A 82 -2.76 9.68 8.19
C GLY A 82 -1.53 8.97 7.61
N VAL A 83 -1.66 8.22 6.49
CA VAL A 83 -0.51 7.59 5.83
C VAL A 83 0.32 8.66 5.11
N THR A 84 1.63 8.68 5.37
CA THR A 84 2.58 9.65 4.78
C THR A 84 3.65 9.00 3.90
N ILE A 85 3.74 7.67 3.91
CA ILE A 85 4.70 6.92 3.11
C ILE A 85 3.98 5.77 2.42
N VAL A 86 4.07 5.71 1.10
CA VAL A 86 3.56 4.62 0.27
C VAL A 86 4.75 3.87 -0.33
N ILE A 87 4.75 2.55 -0.23
CA ILE A 87 5.83 1.72 -0.79
C ILE A 87 5.23 0.61 -1.65
N ASN A 88 5.45 0.66 -2.96
CA ASN A 88 5.16 -0.47 -3.84
C ASN A 88 6.24 -1.54 -3.66
N SER A 89 5.85 -2.69 -3.14
CA SER A 89 6.72 -3.87 -3.02
C SER A 89 6.24 -5.02 -3.92
N THR A 90 5.55 -4.70 -5.02
CA THR A 90 5.00 -5.65 -5.99
C THR A 90 5.72 -5.52 -7.33
N SER A 91 5.36 -6.35 -8.31
CA SER A 91 5.83 -6.23 -9.70
C SER A 91 4.94 -5.35 -10.57
N VAL A 92 3.86 -4.80 -10.03
CA VAL A 92 2.96 -3.90 -10.77
C VAL A 92 3.77 -2.66 -11.18
N GLY A 93 3.67 -2.28 -12.45
CA GLY A 93 4.50 -1.23 -13.05
C GLY A 93 5.80 -1.70 -13.72
N MET A 94 6.21 -2.97 -13.56
CA MET A 94 7.54 -3.41 -14.02
C MET A 94 7.66 -3.70 -15.52
N SER A 95 6.82 -4.59 -16.07
CA SER A 95 7.03 -5.05 -17.45
C SER A 95 5.79 -5.67 -18.08
N GLY A 96 5.70 -5.61 -19.41
CA GLY A 96 4.61 -6.24 -20.16
C GLY A 96 3.26 -5.55 -19.87
N PRO A 97 2.15 -6.31 -19.75
CA PRO A 97 0.81 -5.74 -19.61
C PRO A 97 0.60 -4.86 -18.36
N GLN A 98 1.45 -4.98 -17.35
CA GLN A 98 1.31 -4.25 -16.08
C GLN A 98 2.14 -2.95 -16.03
N VAL A 99 2.84 -2.57 -17.10
CA VAL A 99 3.73 -1.39 -17.09
C VAL A 99 2.98 -0.07 -16.85
N GLU A 100 1.75 0.04 -17.36
CA GLU A 100 0.84 1.18 -17.14
C GLU A 100 -0.23 0.90 -16.06
N GLN A 101 -0.04 -0.14 -15.26
CA GLN A 101 -0.88 -0.42 -14.10
C GLN A 101 -0.28 0.23 -12.86
N THR A 102 -1.12 0.51 -11.85
CA THR A 102 -0.67 1.05 -10.56
C THR A 102 -1.29 0.28 -9.41
N PRO A 103 -0.55 -0.03 -8.33
CA PRO A 103 -1.10 -0.72 -7.17
C PRO A 103 -2.01 0.17 -6.31
N LEU A 104 -1.95 1.49 -6.51
CA LEU A 104 -2.74 2.48 -5.78
C LEU A 104 -3.13 3.61 -6.73
N ALA A 105 -4.43 3.93 -6.79
CA ALA A 105 -4.93 4.99 -7.66
C ALA A 105 -4.43 6.38 -7.21
N ALA A 106 -4.14 7.25 -8.18
CA ALA A 106 -3.66 8.61 -7.93
C ALA A 106 -4.50 9.42 -6.94
N ARG A 107 -5.83 9.21 -6.91
CA ARG A 107 -6.75 9.89 -5.97
C ARG A 107 -6.43 9.66 -4.50
N TRP A 108 -5.71 8.59 -4.17
CA TRP A 108 -5.29 8.27 -2.81
C TRP A 108 -3.90 8.81 -2.46
N LEU A 109 -3.19 9.38 -3.43
CA LEU A 109 -1.93 10.06 -3.22
C LEU A 109 -2.20 11.52 -2.85
N GLN A 110 -1.61 11.97 -1.75
CA GLN A 110 -1.80 13.32 -1.23
C GLN A 110 -0.46 14.09 -1.27
N PRO A 111 -0.50 15.43 -1.43
CA PRO A 111 0.71 16.25 -1.34
C PRO A 111 1.48 16.01 -0.03
N GLY A 112 2.80 15.85 -0.13
CA GLY A 112 3.69 15.60 1.00
C GLY A 112 3.89 14.13 1.35
N MET A 113 3.17 13.19 0.71
CA MET A 113 3.49 11.77 0.82
C MET A 113 4.84 11.45 0.15
N ALA A 114 5.65 10.62 0.80
CA ALA A 114 6.80 9.99 0.16
C ALA A 114 6.35 8.70 -0.53
N VAL A 115 6.62 8.56 -1.83
CA VAL A 115 6.28 7.36 -2.60
C VAL A 115 7.56 6.67 -3.06
N LEU A 116 7.71 5.41 -2.67
CA LEU A 116 8.84 4.56 -3.02
C LEU A 116 8.36 3.38 -3.85
N ASP A 117 9.17 2.98 -4.82
CA ASP A 117 8.89 1.83 -5.66
C ASP A 117 10.08 0.86 -5.66
N ALA A 118 9.81 -0.42 -5.41
CA ALA A 118 10.81 -1.47 -5.54
C ALA A 118 11.06 -1.86 -7.01
N VAL A 119 10.19 -1.44 -7.93
CA VAL A 119 10.40 -1.55 -9.37
C VAL A 119 11.47 -0.55 -9.80
N TYR A 120 12.51 -1.06 -10.46
CA TYR A 120 13.64 -0.26 -10.97
C TYR A 120 13.68 -0.15 -12.49
N SER A 121 12.83 -0.91 -13.20
CA SER A 121 12.70 -0.88 -14.65
C SER A 121 11.23 -0.98 -14.99
N PRO A 122 10.60 0.08 -15.54
CA PRO A 122 11.17 1.41 -15.78
C PRO A 122 11.53 2.15 -14.49
N LEU A 123 12.41 3.16 -14.58
CA LEU A 123 12.79 4.02 -13.45
C LEU A 123 11.63 4.90 -12.96
N GLU A 124 10.70 5.24 -13.85
CA GLU A 124 9.49 6.01 -13.53
C GLU A 124 8.27 5.17 -13.86
N THR A 125 7.80 4.39 -12.88
CA THR A 125 6.54 3.66 -12.96
C THR A 125 5.36 4.62 -12.99
N ARG A 126 4.19 4.14 -13.42
CA ARG A 126 2.95 4.93 -13.36
C ARG A 126 2.69 5.50 -11.96
N LEU A 127 2.88 4.69 -10.90
CA LEU A 127 2.75 5.13 -9.51
C LEU A 127 3.65 6.34 -9.19
N LEU A 128 4.92 6.28 -9.59
CA LEU A 128 5.87 7.37 -9.35
C LEU A 128 5.53 8.63 -10.18
N ARG A 129 5.03 8.47 -11.40
CA ARG A 129 4.58 9.61 -12.23
C ARG A 129 3.36 10.30 -11.60
N GLU A 130 2.39 9.53 -11.14
CA GLU A 130 1.19 10.05 -10.48
C GLU A 130 1.49 10.70 -9.13
N ALA A 131 2.44 10.17 -8.37
CA ALA A 131 2.87 10.75 -7.10
C ALA A 131 3.55 12.12 -7.22
N ARG A 132 4.07 12.47 -8.40
CA ARG A 132 4.71 13.77 -8.67
C ARG A 132 3.74 14.86 -9.13
N ALA A 133 2.54 14.48 -9.58
CA ALA A 133 1.54 15.40 -10.14
C ALA A 133 0.85 16.22 -9.04
#